data_AF-A0A6G3RZI9-F1
#
_entry.id   AF-A0A6G3RZI9-F1
#
_cell.length_a   1.000
_cell.length_b   1.000
_cell.length_c   1.000
_cell.angle_alpha   90.00
_cell.angle_beta   90.00
_cell.angle_gamma   90.00
#
_symmetry.space_group_name_H-M   'P 1'
#
loop_
_entity.id
_entity.type
_entity.pdbx_description
1 polymer ?
#
loop_
_entity_poly.entity_id
_entity_poly.type
_entity_poly.pdbx_seq_one_letter_code
_entity_poly.pdbx_strand_id
1 'polypeptide(L)'
;MKGDYQELVDEISALLGAPATLENRDFRLIAFGQQVSADEYDETALDPVRTRSILTRGSTSAVRAWFEGFGIARATEPVRIPATPEAGVYRGRVCLPVRHRGIVLGYVWLLDDEPGPTQEQLDAAMEVAGRIGAQLADEAQAGADLTREFHSVLTAERGWQRDMAVAALRTALGGRADGLHTVVCVAPWPSADPDDAPSVRTLPAADALCTVPWGVTGQCL
;
A
#
# COMPACT_ATOMS: atom_id res chain seq x y z
N MET A 1 -0.30 14.18 -0.32
CA MET A 1 0.13 12.81 -0.68
C MET A 1 -0.98 11.96 -1.26
N LYS A 2 -2.20 11.89 -0.70
CA LYS A 2 -3.31 11.19 -1.41
C LYS A 2 -3.64 11.75 -2.80
N GLY A 3 -3.33 13.03 -3.05
CA GLY A 3 -3.54 13.69 -4.35
C GLY A 3 -2.66 13.11 -5.47
N ASP A 4 -1.39 12.86 -5.18
CA ASP A 4 -0.41 12.44 -6.19
C ASP A 4 -0.70 11.03 -6.74
N TYR A 5 -1.10 10.08 -5.89
CA TYR A 5 -1.51 8.75 -6.35
C TYR A 5 -2.85 8.77 -7.09
N GLN A 6 -3.75 9.67 -6.70
CA GLN A 6 -5.04 9.78 -7.37
C GLN A 6 -4.85 10.21 -8.83
N GLU A 7 -4.04 11.22 -9.09
CA GLU A 7 -3.71 11.69 -10.44
C GLU A 7 -3.08 10.59 -11.30
N LEU A 8 -2.14 9.82 -10.76
CA LEU A 8 -1.50 8.72 -11.49
C LEU A 8 -2.46 7.55 -11.80
N VAL A 9 -3.37 7.23 -10.89
CA VAL A 9 -4.36 6.16 -11.12
C VAL A 9 -5.47 6.62 -12.06
N ASP A 10 -5.84 7.91 -12.02
CA ASP A 10 -6.75 8.51 -13.01
C ASP A 10 -6.10 8.51 -14.41
N GLU A 11 -4.80 8.81 -14.52
CA GLU A 11 -4.02 8.70 -15.76
C GLU A 11 -4.05 7.26 -16.31
N ILE A 12 -3.78 6.25 -15.47
CA ILE A 12 -3.89 4.84 -15.86
C ILE A 12 -5.31 4.50 -16.32
N SER A 13 -6.33 4.94 -15.58
CA SER A 13 -7.73 4.65 -15.93
C SER A 13 -8.12 5.25 -17.28
N ALA A 14 -7.63 6.46 -17.58
CA ALA A 14 -7.81 7.10 -18.88
C ALA A 14 -7.09 6.37 -20.01
N LEU A 15 -5.84 5.93 -19.80
CA LEU A 15 -5.07 5.16 -20.80
C LEU A 15 -5.76 3.83 -21.14
N LEU A 16 -6.26 3.13 -20.13
CA LEU A 16 -6.87 1.81 -20.28
C LEU A 16 -8.34 1.87 -20.72
N GLY A 17 -8.99 3.04 -20.60
CA GLY A 17 -10.43 3.17 -20.83
C GLY A 17 -11.27 2.35 -19.86
N ALA A 18 -10.74 2.08 -18.66
CA ALA A 18 -11.38 1.25 -17.64
C ALA A 18 -10.98 1.73 -16.23
N PRO A 19 -11.87 1.61 -15.21
CA PRO A 19 -11.52 1.94 -13.83
C PRO A 19 -10.35 1.09 -13.31
N ALA A 20 -9.41 1.74 -12.63
CA ALA A 20 -8.24 1.09 -12.03
C ALA A 20 -8.16 1.30 -10.51
N THR A 21 -7.66 0.30 -9.78
CA THR A 21 -7.38 0.42 -8.34
C THR A 21 -5.88 0.28 -8.10
N LEU A 22 -5.30 1.14 -7.27
CA LEU A 22 -3.93 0.96 -6.77
C LEU A 22 -3.99 0.35 -5.37
N GLU A 23 -3.32 -0.78 -5.20
CA GLU A 23 -3.21 -1.48 -3.92
C GLU A 23 -1.74 -1.67 -3.53
N ASN A 24 -1.46 -1.65 -2.23
CA ASN A 24 -0.14 -2.03 -1.72
C ASN A 24 0.07 -3.56 -1.80
N ARG A 25 1.28 -4.03 -1.44
CA ARG A 25 1.59 -5.48 -1.40
C ARG A 25 0.65 -6.29 -0.49
N ASP A 26 0.00 -5.62 0.47
CA ASP A 26 -0.95 -6.23 1.37
C ASP A 26 -2.39 -6.25 0.84
N PHE A 27 -2.59 -5.87 -0.43
CA PHE A 27 -3.89 -5.79 -1.11
C PHE A 27 -4.81 -4.79 -0.40
N ARG A 28 -4.22 -3.71 0.13
CA ARG A 28 -4.96 -2.58 0.69
C ARG A 28 -4.99 -1.45 -0.32
N LEU A 29 -6.20 -0.93 -0.53
CA LEU A 29 -6.45 0.20 -1.42
C LEU A 29 -5.66 1.44 -0.97
N ILE A 30 -4.88 1.99 -1.90
CA ILE A 30 -4.17 3.28 -1.78
C ILE A 30 -4.98 4.37 -2.48
N ALA A 31 -5.37 4.13 -3.74
CA ALA A 31 -6.09 5.07 -4.59
C ALA A 31 -7.00 4.32 -5.59
N PHE A 32 -7.98 5.04 -6.14
CA PHE A 32 -8.98 4.48 -7.05
C PHE A 32 -9.28 5.47 -8.16
N GLY A 33 -9.04 5.08 -9.41
CA GLY A 33 -9.30 5.93 -10.57
C GLY A 33 -10.67 5.65 -11.16
N GLN A 34 -11.41 6.72 -11.43
CA GLN A 34 -12.71 6.63 -12.10
C GLN A 34 -12.56 6.87 -13.60
N GLN A 35 -13.35 6.16 -14.39
CA GLN A 35 -13.51 6.52 -15.80
C GLN A 35 -14.33 7.81 -15.88
N VAL A 36 -13.73 8.86 -16.44
CA VAL A 36 -14.46 10.07 -16.83
C VAL A 36 -15.00 9.86 -18.24
N SER A 37 -16.09 9.12 -18.39
CA SER A 37 -16.88 9.19 -19.62
C SER A 37 -17.70 10.48 -19.56
N ALA A 38 -17.33 11.45 -20.40
CA ALA A 38 -17.98 12.75 -20.48
C ALA A 38 -19.39 12.70 -21.12
N ASP A 39 -19.89 11.53 -21.53
CA ASP A 39 -21.23 11.34 -22.05
C ASP A 39 -21.79 10.02 -21.49
N GLU A 40 -23.05 10.04 -21.04
CA GLU A 40 -23.79 9.00 -20.27
C GLU A 40 -23.43 8.85 -18.77
N TYR A 41 -24.04 9.73 -17.97
CA TYR A 41 -24.29 9.51 -16.54
C TYR A 41 -25.38 8.45 -16.38
N ASP A 42 -25.03 7.17 -16.54
CA ASP A 42 -25.93 6.06 -16.22
C ASP A 42 -25.86 5.77 -14.71
N GLU A 43 -26.84 6.27 -13.96
CA GLU A 43 -26.98 5.99 -12.52
C GLU A 43 -27.11 4.49 -12.21
N THR A 44 -27.44 3.64 -13.20
CA THR A 44 -27.51 2.19 -13.03
C THR A 44 -26.17 1.47 -13.17
N ALA A 45 -25.12 2.16 -13.66
CA ALA A 45 -23.75 1.64 -13.68
C ALA A 45 -23.09 1.63 -12.29
N LEU A 46 -23.69 2.29 -11.29
CA LEU A 46 -23.24 2.25 -9.89
C LEU A 46 -23.75 0.97 -9.20
N ASP A 47 -23.18 -0.18 -9.58
CA ASP A 47 -23.50 -1.48 -8.98
C ASP A 47 -23.19 -1.45 -7.45
N PRO A 48 -24.09 -1.90 -6.56
CA PRO A 48 -23.82 -2.10 -5.12
C PRO A 48 -22.59 -2.96 -4.78
N VAL A 49 -21.99 -3.67 -5.73
CA VAL A 49 -20.64 -4.27 -5.62
C VAL A 49 -19.53 -3.20 -5.55
N ARG A 50 -19.68 -2.04 -6.21
CA ARG A 50 -18.77 -0.88 -6.10
C ARG A 50 -18.68 -0.38 -4.67
N THR A 51 -19.80 -0.41 -3.94
CA THR A 51 -19.82 -0.04 -2.52
C THR A 51 -19.15 -1.10 -1.66
N ARG A 52 -19.31 -2.41 -1.94
CA ARG A 52 -18.83 -3.47 -1.03
C ARG A 52 -17.36 -3.87 -1.23
N SER A 53 -16.84 -3.89 -2.46
CA SER A 53 -15.42 -4.20 -2.75
C SER A 53 -14.45 -3.09 -2.32
N ILE A 54 -14.91 -1.84 -2.26
CA ILE A 54 -14.13 -0.72 -1.71
C ILE A 54 -14.13 -0.74 -0.16
N LEU A 55 -15.16 -1.34 0.46
CA LEU A 55 -15.35 -1.36 1.92
C LEU A 55 -14.62 -2.50 2.65
N THR A 56 -14.25 -3.60 1.98
CA THR A 56 -13.44 -4.67 2.60
C THR A 56 -11.97 -4.29 2.57
N ARG A 57 -11.51 -3.60 3.62
CA ARG A 57 -10.15 -3.12 3.86
C ARG A 57 -9.10 -4.26 3.95
N GLY A 58 -8.80 -4.90 2.83
CA GLY A 58 -7.75 -5.90 2.67
C GLY A 58 -8.27 -7.30 2.34
N SER A 59 -7.54 -8.00 1.47
CA SER A 59 -7.77 -9.42 1.17
C SER A 59 -7.21 -10.32 2.29
N THR A 60 -7.84 -11.48 2.53
CA THR A 60 -7.29 -12.49 3.45
C THR A 60 -5.96 -13.03 2.94
N SER A 61 -5.13 -13.61 3.81
CA SER A 61 -3.87 -14.25 3.42
C SER A 61 -4.05 -15.33 2.34
N ALA A 62 -5.15 -16.09 2.42
CA ALA A 62 -5.51 -17.10 1.41
C ALA A 62 -5.80 -16.49 0.03
N VAL A 63 -6.58 -15.39 -0.04
CA VAL A 63 -6.86 -14.70 -1.30
C VAL A 63 -5.59 -14.09 -1.88
N ARG A 64 -4.73 -13.50 -1.03
CA ARG A 64 -3.43 -12.97 -1.46
C ARG A 64 -2.55 -14.06 -2.05
N ALA A 65 -2.37 -15.16 -1.34
CA ALA A 65 -1.56 -16.29 -1.81
C ALA A 65 -2.08 -16.86 -3.14
N TRP A 66 -3.40 -16.88 -3.34
CA TRP A 66 -4.02 -17.28 -4.60
C TRP A 66 -3.62 -16.35 -5.75
N PHE A 67 -3.79 -15.03 -5.59
CA PHE A 67 -3.39 -14.05 -6.61
C PHE A 67 -1.87 -14.06 -6.86
N GLU A 68 -1.06 -14.18 -5.81
CA GLU A 68 0.40 -14.34 -5.92
C GLU A 68 0.80 -15.62 -6.65
N GLY A 69 -0.04 -16.67 -6.61
CA GLY A 69 0.12 -17.90 -7.38
C GLY A 69 0.14 -17.71 -8.90
N PHE A 70 -0.45 -16.63 -9.42
CA PHE A 70 -0.34 -16.23 -10.84
C PHE A 70 1.00 -15.56 -11.18
N GLY A 71 1.90 -15.41 -10.19
CA GLY A 71 3.24 -14.87 -10.41
C GLY A 71 3.32 -13.34 -10.39
N ILE A 72 2.24 -12.63 -10.02
CA ILE A 72 2.19 -11.16 -10.03
C ILE A 72 3.32 -10.50 -9.20
N ALA A 73 3.79 -11.15 -8.14
CA ALA A 73 4.89 -10.64 -7.32
C ALA A 73 6.24 -10.60 -8.06
N ARG A 74 6.41 -11.47 -9.07
CA ARG A 74 7.65 -11.61 -9.85
C ARG A 74 7.52 -11.06 -11.28
N ALA A 75 6.30 -10.93 -11.79
CA ALA A 75 6.04 -10.40 -13.12
C ALA A 75 6.63 -8.99 -13.30
N THR A 76 7.18 -8.75 -14.49
CA THR A 76 7.61 -7.43 -14.96
C THR A 76 6.65 -6.82 -15.97
N GLU A 77 5.72 -7.64 -16.48
CA GLU A 77 4.71 -7.30 -17.48
C GLU A 77 3.30 -7.45 -16.91
N PRO A 78 2.27 -6.91 -17.58
CA PRO A 78 0.87 -7.13 -17.23
C PRO A 78 0.52 -8.62 -17.12
N VAL A 79 -0.23 -9.00 -16.08
CA VAL A 79 -0.69 -10.37 -15.85
C VAL A 79 -2.20 -10.42 -15.96
N ARG A 80 -2.71 -11.20 -16.92
CA ARG A 80 -4.15 -11.50 -17.03
C ARG A 80 -4.49 -12.69 -16.15
N ILE A 81 -5.50 -12.53 -15.31
CA ILE A 81 -5.97 -13.50 -14.34
C ILE A 81 -7.43 -13.83 -14.69
N PRO A 82 -7.73 -15.07 -15.10
CA PRO A 82 -9.08 -15.43 -15.52
C PRO A 82 -10.05 -15.44 -14.34
N ALA A 83 -11.34 -15.24 -14.64
CA ALA A 83 -12.40 -15.51 -13.68
C ALA A 83 -12.31 -16.97 -13.22
N THR A 84 -12.35 -17.18 -11.90
CA THR A 84 -12.36 -18.50 -11.28
C THR A 84 -13.50 -18.52 -10.26
N PRO A 85 -14.76 -18.77 -10.69
CA PRO A 85 -15.93 -18.72 -9.81
C PRO A 85 -15.83 -19.68 -8.61
N GLU A 86 -15.17 -20.82 -8.81
CA GLU A 86 -14.87 -21.82 -7.77
C GLU A 86 -14.02 -21.26 -6.61
N ALA A 87 -13.21 -20.23 -6.89
CA ALA A 87 -12.39 -19.50 -5.93
C ALA A 87 -13.05 -18.18 -5.48
N GLY A 88 -14.30 -17.93 -5.85
CA GLY A 88 -15.03 -16.70 -5.55
C GLY A 88 -14.65 -15.49 -6.42
N VAL A 89 -13.88 -15.71 -7.50
CA VAL A 89 -13.46 -14.66 -8.45
C VAL A 89 -14.36 -14.70 -9.68
N TYR A 90 -15.38 -13.85 -9.70
CA TYR A 90 -16.44 -13.89 -10.73
C TYR A 90 -16.10 -13.15 -12.03
N ARG A 91 -15.09 -12.28 -12.03
CA ARG A 91 -14.64 -11.52 -13.20
C ARG A 91 -13.14 -11.65 -13.36
N GLY A 92 -12.68 -11.70 -14.61
CA GLY A 92 -11.27 -11.65 -14.93
C GLY A 92 -10.65 -10.32 -14.50
N ARG A 93 -9.34 -10.32 -14.30
CA ARG A 93 -8.59 -9.13 -13.88
C ARG A 93 -7.30 -9.03 -14.66
N VAL A 94 -6.88 -7.80 -14.91
CA VAL A 94 -5.51 -7.51 -15.33
C VAL A 94 -4.77 -6.88 -14.15
N CYS A 95 -3.59 -7.40 -13.86
CA CYS A 95 -2.69 -6.89 -12.84
C CYS A 95 -1.50 -6.22 -13.50
N LEU A 96 -1.25 -4.95 -13.18
CA LEU A 96 -0.02 -4.25 -13.50
C LEU A 96 0.87 -4.24 -12.26
N PRO A 97 2.00 -4.97 -12.23
CA PRO A 97 2.87 -4.97 -11.07
C PRO A 97 3.56 -3.61 -10.92
N VAL A 98 3.34 -2.94 -9.78
CA VAL A 98 4.01 -1.68 -9.45
C VAL A 98 5.35 -1.99 -8.82
N ARG A 99 6.44 -1.62 -9.52
CA ARG A 99 7.80 -2.02 -9.14
C ARG A 99 8.75 -0.84 -9.07
N HIS A 100 9.76 -0.97 -8.22
CA HIS A 100 10.93 -0.09 -8.21
C HIS A 100 12.19 -0.92 -8.02
N ARG A 101 13.20 -0.73 -8.89
CA ARG A 101 14.49 -1.45 -8.85
C ARG A 101 14.34 -2.98 -8.66
N GLY A 102 13.39 -3.57 -9.38
CA GLY A 102 13.15 -5.01 -9.36
C GLY A 102 12.36 -5.54 -8.15
N ILE A 103 11.91 -4.68 -7.24
CA ILE A 103 11.05 -5.06 -6.10
C ILE A 103 9.62 -4.62 -6.37
N VAL A 104 8.65 -5.53 -6.22
CA VAL A 104 7.22 -5.17 -6.25
C VAL A 104 6.83 -4.43 -4.96
N LEU A 105 6.12 -3.33 -5.11
CA LEU A 105 5.67 -2.43 -4.04
C LEU A 105 4.14 -2.34 -3.96
N GLY A 106 3.44 -2.77 -5.00
CA GLY A 106 2.00 -2.80 -5.07
C GLY A 106 1.51 -3.35 -6.40
N TYR A 107 0.23 -3.19 -6.66
CA TYR A 107 -0.44 -3.68 -7.84
C TYR A 107 -1.47 -2.64 -8.30
N VAL A 108 -1.52 -2.39 -9.60
CA VAL A 108 -2.69 -1.74 -10.19
C VAL A 108 -3.59 -2.82 -10.79
N TRP A 109 -4.88 -2.77 -10.46
CA TRP A 109 -5.87 -3.73 -10.91
C TRP A 109 -6.92 -3.07 -11.77
N LEU A 110 -7.38 -3.80 -12.79
CA LEU A 110 -8.59 -3.49 -13.54
C LEU A 110 -9.36 -4.79 -13.81
N LEU A 111 -10.65 -4.64 -14.09
CA LEU A 111 -11.46 -5.76 -14.58
C LEU A 111 -11.09 -6.05 -16.03
N ASP A 112 -10.99 -7.33 -16.38
CA ASP A 112 -10.76 -7.77 -17.75
C ASP A 112 -12.13 -7.92 -18.45
N ASP A 113 -12.72 -6.79 -18.83
CA ASP A 113 -13.97 -6.72 -19.59
C ASP A 113 -13.69 -6.88 -21.10
N GLU A 114 -14.71 -7.24 -21.89
CA GLU A 114 -14.60 -7.35 -23.35
C GLU A 114 -15.33 -6.20 -24.07
N PRO A 115 -14.66 -5.46 -24.97
CA PRO A 115 -13.24 -5.54 -25.31
C PRO A 115 -12.34 -4.95 -24.20
N GLY A 116 -11.24 -5.64 -23.91
CA GLY A 116 -10.24 -5.21 -22.92
C GLY A 116 -9.18 -4.28 -23.52
N PRO A 117 -8.28 -3.71 -22.69
CA PRO A 117 -7.23 -2.81 -23.17
C PRO A 117 -6.26 -3.53 -24.11
N THR A 118 -5.79 -2.80 -25.11
CA THR A 118 -4.78 -3.25 -26.07
C THR A 118 -3.41 -3.38 -25.41
N GLN A 119 -2.48 -4.08 -26.07
CA GLN A 119 -1.10 -4.17 -25.58
C GLN A 119 -0.45 -2.80 -25.46
N GLU A 120 -0.66 -1.91 -26.44
CA GLU A 120 -0.12 -0.54 -26.42
C GLU A 120 -0.64 0.28 -25.22
N GLN A 121 -1.92 0.14 -24.88
CA GLN A 121 -2.49 0.79 -23.70
C GLN A 121 -1.90 0.22 -22.40
N LEU A 122 -1.69 -1.09 -22.35
CA LEU A 122 -1.07 -1.74 -21.20
C LEU A 122 0.39 -1.31 -21.03
N ASP A 123 1.15 -1.22 -22.11
CA ASP A 123 2.54 -0.76 -22.09
C ASP A 123 2.63 0.69 -21.59
N ALA A 124 1.76 1.58 -22.08
CA ALA A 124 1.68 2.95 -21.58
C ALA A 124 1.30 3.01 -20.09
N ALA A 125 0.34 2.19 -19.65
CA ALA A 125 -0.04 2.12 -18.24
C ALA A 125 1.09 1.58 -17.34
N MET A 126 1.96 0.70 -17.86
CA MET A 126 3.14 0.20 -17.15
C MET A 126 4.18 1.30 -16.91
N GLU A 127 4.32 2.28 -17.80
CA GLU A 127 5.17 3.46 -17.57
C GLU A 127 4.69 4.27 -16.37
N VAL A 128 3.37 4.48 -16.26
CA VAL A 128 2.76 5.16 -15.11
C VAL A 128 2.89 4.33 -13.84
N ALA A 129 2.71 3.00 -13.92
CA ALA A 129 2.97 2.10 -12.80
C ALA A 129 4.42 2.18 -12.30
N GLY A 130 5.40 2.43 -13.19
CA GLY A 130 6.79 2.70 -12.82
C GLY A 130 6.96 3.99 -12.00
N ARG A 131 6.23 5.06 -12.35
CA ARG A 131 6.21 6.33 -11.60
C ARG A 131 5.61 6.15 -10.21
N ILE A 132 4.48 5.41 -10.11
CA ILE A 132 3.89 5.02 -8.82
C ILE A 132 4.91 4.23 -7.99
N GLY A 133 5.63 3.30 -8.63
CA GLY A 133 6.66 2.50 -7.97
C GLY A 133 7.78 3.36 -7.37
N ALA A 134 8.24 4.39 -8.07
CA ALA A 134 9.23 5.34 -7.55
C ALA A 134 8.70 6.09 -6.31
N GLN A 135 7.47 6.61 -6.36
CA GLN A 135 6.87 7.31 -5.22
C GLN A 135 6.70 6.40 -3.99
N LEU A 136 6.19 5.17 -4.19
CA LEU A 136 6.08 4.20 -3.10
C LEU A 136 7.43 3.82 -2.50
N ALA A 137 8.49 3.77 -3.32
CA ALA A 137 9.84 3.49 -2.85
C ALA A 137 10.39 4.63 -2.00
N ASP A 138 10.20 5.87 -2.45
CA ASP A 138 10.65 7.07 -1.74
C ASP A 138 9.92 7.21 -0.39
N GLU A 139 8.62 6.95 -0.34
CA GLU A 139 7.84 6.91 0.91
C GLU A 139 8.32 5.81 1.86
N ALA A 140 8.55 4.60 1.35
CA ALA A 140 9.05 3.50 2.17
C ALA A 140 10.43 3.81 2.76
N GLN A 141 11.31 4.44 1.97
CA GLN A 141 12.63 4.87 2.42
C GLN A 141 12.53 5.96 3.49
N ALA A 142 11.69 6.99 3.25
CA ALA A 142 11.47 8.06 4.23
C ALA A 142 10.92 7.52 5.57
N GLY A 143 9.99 6.56 5.51
CA GLY A 143 9.47 5.89 6.72
C GLY A 143 10.51 5.04 7.44
N ALA A 144 11.42 4.37 6.71
CA ALA A 144 12.51 3.60 7.28
C ALA A 144 13.54 4.51 7.99
N ASP A 145 13.88 5.64 7.37
CA ASP A 145 14.77 6.63 7.98
C ASP A 145 14.14 7.25 9.22
N LEU A 146 12.85 7.61 9.15
CA LEU A 146 12.12 8.13 10.30
C LEU A 146 12.06 7.13 11.46
N THR A 147 11.84 5.85 11.15
CA THR A 147 11.86 4.74 12.11
C THR A 147 13.22 4.57 12.78
N ARG A 148 14.32 4.70 12.02
CA ARG A 148 15.69 4.62 12.53
C ARG A 148 15.99 5.76 13.50
N GLU A 149 15.63 6.98 13.15
CA GLU A 149 15.84 8.15 14.02
C GLU A 149 14.99 8.06 15.27
N PHE A 150 13.74 7.60 15.15
CA PHE A 150 12.87 7.37 16.29
C PHE A 150 13.45 6.33 17.25
N HIS A 151 13.93 5.19 16.76
CA HIS A 151 14.63 4.20 17.58
C HIS A 151 15.87 4.79 18.29
N SER A 152 16.64 5.62 17.59
CA SER A 152 17.82 6.29 18.17
C SER A 152 17.45 7.20 19.33
N VAL A 153 16.34 7.95 19.23
CA VAL A 153 15.82 8.76 20.34
C VAL A 153 15.41 7.89 21.53
N LEU A 154 14.80 6.73 21.30
CA LEU A 154 14.36 5.84 22.40
C LEU A 154 15.53 5.15 23.10
N THR A 155 16.64 4.91 22.42
CA THR A 155 17.79 4.13 22.93
C THR A 155 18.99 4.97 23.33
N ALA A 156 19.06 6.26 22.94
CA ALA A 156 20.16 7.15 23.30
C ALA A 156 20.23 7.43 24.81
N GLU A 157 21.46 7.45 25.34
CA GLU A 157 21.76 7.92 26.68
C GLU A 157 21.37 9.39 26.87
N ARG A 158 21.08 9.78 28.12
CA ARG A 158 20.72 11.16 28.45
C ARG A 158 21.88 12.11 28.18
N GLY A 159 21.54 13.34 27.78
CA GLY A 159 22.51 14.39 27.45
C GLY A 159 22.65 14.57 25.94
N TRP A 160 23.84 14.93 25.49
CA TRP A 160 24.07 15.37 24.12
C TRP A 160 23.72 14.31 23.07
N GLN A 161 23.86 13.01 23.36
CA GLN A 161 23.46 11.95 22.42
C GLN A 161 21.96 11.96 22.15
N ARG A 162 21.14 12.16 23.19
CA ARG A 162 19.69 12.28 23.06
C ARG A 162 19.31 13.54 22.30
N ASP A 163 19.98 14.66 22.57
CA ASP A 163 19.72 15.93 21.87
C ASP A 163 20.02 15.82 20.37
N MET A 164 21.13 15.15 20.01
CA MET A 164 21.47 14.87 18.61
C MET A 164 20.45 13.94 17.94
N ALA A 165 20.03 12.86 18.61
CA ALA A 165 19.02 11.95 18.08
C ALA A 165 17.68 12.66 17.87
N VAL A 166 17.28 13.54 18.80
CA VAL A 166 16.06 14.35 18.66
C VAL A 166 16.18 15.32 17.48
N ALA A 167 17.35 15.96 17.30
CA ALA A 167 17.57 16.84 16.15
C ALA A 167 17.46 16.07 14.81
N ALA A 168 18.05 14.88 14.71
CA ALA A 168 17.95 14.04 13.51
C ALA A 168 16.52 13.59 13.24
N LEU A 169 15.77 13.17 14.28
CA LEU A 169 14.35 12.85 14.18
C LEU A 169 13.52 14.04 13.69
N ARG A 170 13.79 15.25 14.20
CA ARG A 170 13.13 16.48 13.73
C ARG A 170 13.42 16.76 12.26
N THR A 171 14.67 16.55 11.80
CA THR A 171 15.02 16.67 10.38
C THR A 171 14.27 15.66 9.53
N ALA A 172 14.18 14.39 9.95
CA ALA A 172 13.45 13.35 9.23
C ALA A 172 11.92 13.60 9.18
N LEU A 173 11.36 14.22 10.24
CA LEU A 173 9.96 14.66 10.27
C LEU A 173 9.69 15.87 9.35
N GLY A 174 10.70 16.68 9.04
CA GLY A 174 10.55 17.91 8.27
C GLY A 174 9.53 18.84 8.91
N GLY A 175 8.64 19.43 8.10
CA GLY A 175 7.59 20.33 8.61
C GLY A 175 6.60 19.67 9.60
N ARG A 176 6.56 18.34 9.69
CA ARG A 176 5.73 17.62 10.68
C ARG A 176 6.32 17.67 12.09
N ALA A 177 7.58 18.07 12.25
CA ALA A 177 8.27 18.08 13.55
C ALA A 177 7.66 19.04 14.58
N ASP A 178 6.90 20.04 14.11
CA ASP A 178 6.24 21.04 14.96
C ASP A 178 4.78 20.67 15.29
N GLY A 179 4.27 19.59 14.71
CA GLY A 179 2.94 19.05 15.02
C GLY A 179 2.93 18.24 16.33
N LEU A 180 1.72 17.95 16.80
CA LEU A 180 1.54 17.04 17.94
C LEU A 180 1.75 15.59 17.50
N HIS A 181 2.63 14.89 18.22
CA HIS A 181 2.89 13.46 18.05
C HIS A 181 2.48 12.70 19.30
N THR A 182 1.89 11.51 19.12
CA THR A 182 1.60 10.58 20.21
C THR A 182 2.49 9.36 20.08
N VAL A 183 3.23 9.04 21.15
CA VAL A 183 4.02 7.81 21.23
C VAL A 183 3.21 6.75 21.96
N VAL A 184 2.99 5.61 21.29
CA VAL A 184 2.29 4.46 21.86
C VAL A 184 3.29 3.31 22.02
N CYS A 185 3.46 2.83 23.26
CA CYS A 185 4.20 1.62 23.54
C CYS A 185 3.23 0.44 23.60
N VAL A 186 3.42 -0.54 22.73
CA VAL A 186 2.59 -1.75 22.70
C VAL A 186 3.39 -2.91 23.30
N ALA A 187 2.86 -3.57 24.32
CA ALA A 187 3.44 -4.79 24.85
C ALA A 187 3.33 -5.92 23.80
N PRO A 188 4.25 -6.91 23.81
CA PRO A 188 4.18 -8.04 22.87
C PRO A 188 2.81 -8.71 22.89
N TRP A 189 2.25 -8.98 21.71
CA TRP A 189 0.96 -9.68 21.60
C TRP A 189 1.14 -11.12 22.08
N PRO A 190 0.36 -11.60 23.08
CA PRO A 190 0.50 -12.94 23.62
C PRO A 190 -0.16 -13.96 22.68
N SER A 191 0.46 -14.25 21.54
CA SER A 191 0.08 -15.35 20.65
C SER A 191 1.27 -16.26 20.35
N ALA A 192 1.01 -17.55 20.22
CA ALA A 192 1.97 -18.54 19.75
C ALA A 192 2.12 -18.53 18.21
N ASP A 193 1.15 -17.92 17.51
CA ASP A 193 1.16 -17.76 16.05
C ASP A 193 1.54 -16.32 15.66
N PRO A 194 2.67 -16.11 14.95
CA PRO A 194 3.08 -14.79 14.46
C PRO A 194 2.06 -14.12 13.54
N ASP A 195 1.22 -14.91 12.83
CA ASP A 195 0.23 -14.39 11.88
C ASP A 195 -1.04 -13.87 12.58
N ASP A 196 -1.27 -14.25 13.84
CA ASP A 196 -2.37 -13.76 14.69
C ASP A 196 -2.06 -12.42 15.36
N ALA A 197 -0.79 -12.01 15.38
CA ALA A 197 -0.40 -10.71 15.92
C ALA A 197 -0.81 -9.61 14.93
N PRO A 198 -1.55 -8.56 15.35
CA PRO A 198 -1.81 -7.43 14.47
C PRO A 198 -0.48 -6.81 14.06
N SER A 199 -0.17 -6.87 12.77
CA SER A 199 1.04 -6.26 12.24
C SER A 199 1.00 -4.76 12.53
N VAL A 200 1.96 -4.24 13.27
CA VAL A 200 1.94 -2.80 13.64
C VAL A 200 2.11 -1.91 12.38
N ARG A 201 2.55 -2.48 11.25
CA ARG A 201 2.51 -1.85 9.91
C ARG A 201 1.09 -1.57 9.40
N THR A 202 0.06 -1.96 10.15
CA THR A 202 -1.34 -1.75 9.78
C THR A 202 -2.00 -0.57 10.47
N LEU A 203 -1.30 0.16 11.34
CA LEU A 203 -1.85 1.34 12.00
C LEU A 203 -1.91 2.52 11.01
N PRO A 204 -3.11 2.96 10.59
CA PRO A 204 -3.25 4.15 9.78
C PRO A 204 -2.64 5.35 10.53
N ALA A 205 -1.88 6.20 9.84
CA ALA A 205 -1.20 7.37 10.40
C ALA A 205 -0.04 7.09 11.38
N ALA A 206 0.50 5.87 11.44
CA ALA A 206 1.78 5.65 12.11
C ALA A 206 2.93 6.23 11.27
N ASP A 207 3.62 7.25 11.79
CA ASP A 207 4.78 7.86 11.14
C ASP A 207 6.06 7.02 11.28
N ALA A 208 6.24 6.36 12.42
CA ALA A 208 7.39 5.52 12.72
C ALA A 208 7.00 4.33 13.59
N LEU A 209 7.74 3.24 13.45
CA LEU A 209 7.56 2.03 14.24
C LEU A 209 8.89 1.33 14.44
N CYS A 210 9.33 1.20 15.68
CA CYS A 210 10.50 0.39 16.01
C CYS A 210 10.22 -0.53 17.20
N THR A 211 10.99 -1.61 17.28
CA THR A 211 11.06 -2.46 18.47
C THR A 211 12.22 -1.98 19.34
N VAL A 212 11.99 -1.82 20.63
CA VAL A 212 13.04 -1.55 21.62
C VAL A 212 13.20 -2.75 22.55
N PRO A 213 14.38 -2.95 23.16
CA PRO A 213 14.57 -4.03 24.14
C PRO A 213 13.54 -3.97 25.26
N TRP A 214 12.79 -5.04 25.46
CA TRP A 214 11.85 -5.17 26.58
C TRP A 214 12.60 -5.68 27.81
N GLY A 215 12.72 -4.84 28.85
CA GLY A 215 13.30 -5.26 30.12
C GLY A 215 12.34 -6.21 30.85
N VAL A 216 12.72 -7.49 31.00
CA VAL A 216 11.92 -8.51 31.72
C VAL A 216 11.76 -8.21 33.22
N THR A 217 12.42 -7.17 33.72
CA THR A 217 12.45 -6.76 35.13
C THR A 217 11.35 -5.77 35.54
N GLY A 218 10.54 -5.28 34.59
CA GLY A 218 9.40 -4.40 34.86
C GLY A 218 8.09 -5.04 34.42
N GLN A 219 7.54 -5.95 35.21
CA GLN A 219 6.12 -6.33 35.08
C GLN A 219 5.28 -5.08 35.35
N CYS A 220 4.55 -4.58 34.35
CA CYS A 220 3.41 -3.71 34.62
C CYS A 220 2.24 -4.59 35.08
N LEU A 221 1.74 -4.27 36.28
CA LEU A 221 0.44 -4.69 36.79
C LEU A 221 -0.70 -4.20 35.89
#